data_AF-A0A419X371-F1
#
_entry.id   AF-A0A419X371-F1
#
_cell.length_a   1.000
_cell.length_b   1.000
_cell.length_c   1.000
_cell.angle_alpha   90.00
_cell.angle_beta   90.00
_cell.angle_gamma   90.00
#
_symmetry.space_group_name_H-M   'P 1'
#
loop_
_entity.id
_entity.type
_entity.pdbx_description
1 polymer ?
#
loop_
_entity_poly.entity_id
_entity_poly.type
_entity_poly.pdbx_seq_one_letter_code
_entity_poly.pdbx_strand_id
1 'polypeptide(L)'
;MLENRENINKETLHHLLDEYNWDEGFDFPKAIVEDDNCDMGTAIMCFHLADGYTYLTDYEELQLLRPSSEWFVFVDKLFNRIRENNFKTRQISFDPDLTKVQKYKIKKMKLDMPIEILDGIRKGES
;
A
#
# COMPACT_ATOMS: atom_id res chain seq x y z
N MET A 1 15.72 22.59 21.21
CA MET A 1 16.55 21.96 20.16
C MET A 1 15.75 20.82 19.55
N LEU A 2 14.98 21.06 18.48
CA LEU A 2 14.48 20.03 17.54
C LEU A 2 14.10 20.72 16.21
N GLU A 3 14.99 21.54 15.65
CA GLU A 3 14.84 22.09 14.29
C GLU A 3 15.97 21.52 13.44
N ASN A 4 15.76 20.29 12.98
CA ASN A 4 16.38 19.70 11.80
C ASN A 4 15.75 18.31 11.63
N ARG A 5 14.45 18.26 11.26
CA ARG A 5 14.00 17.11 10.48
C ARG A 5 14.44 17.44 9.06
N GLU A 6 15.45 16.73 8.55
CA GLU A 6 15.61 16.65 7.11
C GLU A 6 14.24 16.34 6.52
N ASN A 7 13.81 17.13 5.53
CA ASN A 7 12.52 16.95 4.91
C ASN A 7 12.57 15.62 4.14
N ILE A 8 12.11 14.53 4.77
CA ILE A 8 12.17 13.19 4.18
C ILE A 8 11.31 13.22 2.93
N ASN A 9 11.94 13.11 1.76
CA ASN A 9 11.22 13.15 0.49
C ASN A 9 10.63 11.77 0.16
N LYS A 10 9.80 11.74 -0.88
CA LYS A 10 9.11 10.53 -1.32
C LYS A 10 10.06 9.40 -1.71
N GLU A 11 11.20 9.71 -2.34
CA GLU A 11 12.20 8.71 -2.73
C GLU A 11 12.84 8.07 -1.48
N THR A 12 13.16 8.86 -0.46
CA THR A 12 13.67 8.36 0.82
C THR A 12 12.63 7.49 1.53
N LEU A 13 11.37 7.91 1.59
CA LEU A 13 10.29 7.09 2.18
C LEU A 13 10.14 5.75 1.46
N HIS A 14 10.24 5.74 0.13
CA HIS A 14 10.17 4.52 -0.66
C HIS A 14 11.32 3.56 -0.33
N HIS A 15 12.57 4.04 -0.35
CA HIS A 15 13.73 3.22 -0.03
C HIS A 15 13.70 2.68 1.40
N LEU A 16 13.26 3.50 2.37
CA LEU A 16 13.13 3.06 3.75
C LEU A 16 12.14 1.92 3.92
N LEU A 17 11.02 1.95 3.18
CA LEU A 17 10.02 0.89 3.23
C LEU A 17 10.47 -0.39 2.51
N ASP A 18 11.19 -0.25 1.40
CA ASP A 18 11.71 -1.37 0.60
C ASP A 18 12.75 -2.20 1.38
N GLU A 19 13.58 -1.52 2.18
CA GLU A 19 14.61 -2.14 3.02
C GLU A 19 14.10 -2.55 4.42
N TYR A 20 12.83 -2.28 4.74
CA TYR A 20 12.28 -2.54 6.06
C TYR A 20 12.14 -4.03 6.36
N ASN A 21 12.52 -4.43 7.57
CA ASN A 21 12.28 -5.78 8.08
C ASN A 21 10.84 -5.92 8.57
N TRP A 22 9.98 -6.55 7.77
CA TRP A 22 8.55 -6.71 8.07
C TRP A 22 8.24 -7.57 9.31
N ASP A 23 9.22 -8.30 9.85
CA ASP A 23 9.08 -9.00 11.14
C ASP A 23 9.04 -8.03 12.34
N GLU A 24 9.40 -6.75 12.15
CA GLU A 24 9.36 -5.71 13.19
C GLU A 24 7.96 -5.09 13.39
N GLY A 25 6.95 -5.55 12.64
CA GLY A 25 5.56 -5.11 12.79
C GLY A 25 5.19 -3.91 11.91
N PHE A 26 4.07 -3.25 12.22
CA PHE A 26 3.43 -2.27 11.34
C PHE A 26 3.65 -0.80 11.71
N ASP A 27 4.28 -0.49 12.85
CA ASP A 27 4.46 0.89 13.31
C ASP A 27 5.25 1.74 12.30
N PHE A 28 6.34 1.21 11.75
CA PHE A 28 7.16 1.92 10.77
C PHE A 28 6.50 2.04 9.39
N PRO A 29 5.95 0.96 8.78
CA PRO A 29 5.15 1.07 7.56
C PRO A 29 3.99 2.06 7.70
N LYS A 30 3.32 2.07 8.85
CA LYS A 30 2.24 3.02 9.15
C LYS A 30 2.74 4.46 9.15
N ALA A 31 3.85 4.75 9.82
CA ALA A 31 4.44 6.08 9.79
C ALA A 31 4.80 6.54 8.36
N ILE A 32 5.32 5.63 7.52
CA ILE A 32 5.64 5.93 6.12
C ILE A 32 4.38 6.23 5.31
N VAL A 33 3.35 5.38 5.37
CA VAL A 33 2.14 5.59 4.56
C VAL A 33 1.31 6.75 5.07
N GLU A 34 1.41 7.11 6.35
CA GLU A 34 0.74 8.28 6.95
C GLU A 34 1.44 9.60 6.62
N ASP A 35 2.72 9.59 6.24
CA ASP A 35 3.49 10.78 5.89
C ASP A 35 2.90 11.53 4.69
N ASP A 36 2.97 12.86 4.76
CA ASP A 36 2.46 13.78 3.74
C ASP A 36 3.24 13.69 2.41
N ASN A 37 4.50 13.26 2.46
CA ASN A 37 5.36 13.02 1.31
C ASN A 37 5.24 11.59 0.78
N CYS A 38 4.39 10.75 1.37
CA CYS A 38 4.15 9.41 0.84
C CYS A 38 3.59 9.51 -0.59
N ASP A 39 4.28 8.85 -1.52
CA ASP A 39 3.82 8.72 -2.90
C ASP A 39 2.84 7.56 -3.02
N MET A 40 1.85 7.67 -3.92
CA MET A 40 0.92 6.58 -4.16
C MET A 40 1.63 5.29 -4.59
N GLY A 41 2.73 5.36 -5.34
CA GLY A 41 3.52 4.19 -5.71
C GLY A 41 4.10 3.48 -4.49
N THR A 42 4.56 4.24 -3.49
CA THR A 42 5.04 3.71 -2.21
C THR A 42 3.92 3.08 -1.40
N ALA A 43 2.73 3.69 -1.38
CA ALA A 43 1.57 3.11 -0.70
C ALA A 43 1.11 1.80 -1.35
N ILE A 44 1.12 1.71 -2.67
CA ILE A 44 0.81 0.46 -3.40
C ILE A 44 1.88 -0.59 -3.10
N MET A 45 3.17 -0.25 -3.10
CA MET A 45 4.24 -1.15 -2.68
C MET A 45 3.99 -1.70 -1.27
N CYS A 46 3.71 -0.81 -0.32
CA CYS A 46 3.39 -1.15 1.06
C CYS A 46 2.22 -2.15 1.15
N PHE A 47 1.17 -1.92 0.37
CA PHE A 47 0.01 -2.79 0.33
C PHE A 47 0.36 -4.20 -0.12
N HIS A 48 1.21 -4.36 -1.13
CA HIS A 48 1.63 -5.68 -1.61
C HIS A 48 2.58 -6.38 -0.65
N LEU A 49 3.55 -5.65 -0.07
CA LEU A 49 4.47 -6.20 0.94
C LEU A 49 3.74 -6.65 2.22
N ALA A 50 2.63 -5.99 2.56
CA ALA A 50 1.77 -6.35 3.69
C ALA A 50 0.79 -7.51 3.40
N ASP A 51 1.01 -8.30 2.35
CA ASP A 51 0.10 -9.36 1.89
C ASP A 51 -1.31 -8.87 1.54
N GLY A 52 -1.40 -7.73 0.86
CA GLY A 52 -2.65 -7.17 0.37
C GLY A 52 -3.40 -8.09 -0.61
N TYR A 53 -2.72 -9.05 -1.24
CA TYR A 53 -3.38 -10.05 -2.08
C TYR A 53 -4.40 -10.88 -1.27
N THR A 54 -4.00 -11.41 -0.11
CA THR A 54 -4.89 -12.18 0.78
C THR A 54 -6.05 -11.31 1.27
N TYR A 55 -5.78 -10.04 1.59
CA TYR A 55 -6.84 -9.09 1.93
C TYR A 55 -7.89 -8.98 0.82
N LEU A 56 -7.48 -8.91 -0.44
CA LEU A 56 -8.41 -8.78 -1.58
C LEU A 56 -9.19 -10.06 -1.87
N THR A 57 -8.57 -11.23 -1.74
CA THR A 57 -9.24 -12.49 -2.08
C THR A 57 -10.15 -13.00 -0.97
N ASP A 58 -9.83 -12.70 0.28
CA ASP A 58 -10.48 -13.30 1.44
C ASP A 58 -11.20 -12.24 2.29
N TYR A 59 -11.38 -11.01 1.77
CA TYR A 59 -11.90 -9.85 2.50
C TYR A 59 -13.13 -10.16 3.37
N GLU A 60 -14.16 -10.80 2.81
CA GLU A 60 -15.41 -11.10 3.52
C GLU A 60 -15.17 -12.03 4.73
N GLU A 61 -14.34 -13.05 4.56
CA GLU A 61 -13.99 -13.98 5.64
C GLU A 61 -13.15 -13.27 6.71
N LEU A 62 -12.16 -12.49 6.28
CA LEU A 62 -11.27 -11.74 7.17
C LEU A 62 -12.00 -10.71 8.01
N GLN A 63 -12.99 -10.03 7.42
CA GLN A 63 -13.85 -9.08 8.10
C GLN A 63 -14.70 -9.75 9.20
N LEU A 64 -15.06 -11.02 9.04
CA LEU A 64 -15.81 -11.78 10.05
C LEU A 64 -14.91 -12.38 11.13
N LEU A 65 -13.77 -12.95 10.73
CA LEU A 65 -12.92 -13.73 11.64
C LEU A 65 -11.93 -12.87 12.44
N ARG A 66 -11.37 -11.83 11.81
CA ARG A 66 -10.28 -11.04 12.41
C ARG A 66 -10.33 -9.53 12.11
N PRO A 67 -11.50 -8.86 12.24
CA PRO A 67 -11.66 -7.44 11.88
C PRO A 67 -10.79 -6.49 12.72
N SER A 68 -10.36 -6.92 13.90
CA SER A 68 -9.55 -6.12 14.81
C SER A 68 -8.08 -6.56 14.88
N SER A 69 -7.67 -7.51 14.02
CA SER A 69 -6.25 -7.85 13.93
C SER A 69 -5.46 -6.66 13.42
N GLU A 70 -4.26 -6.46 13.96
CA GLU A 70 -3.38 -5.34 13.59
C GLU A 70 -3.15 -5.29 12.08
N TRP A 71 -2.86 -6.45 11.48
CA TRP A 71 -2.73 -6.62 10.04
C TRP A 71 -3.97 -6.16 9.27
N PHE A 72 -5.17 -6.64 9.63
CA PHE A 72 -6.39 -6.29 8.90
C PHE A 72 -6.67 -4.79 9.00
N VAL A 73 -6.54 -4.21 10.20
CA VAL A 73 -6.75 -2.77 10.43
C VAL A 73 -5.75 -1.93 9.63
N PHE A 74 -4.49 -2.37 9.56
CA PHE A 74 -3.46 -1.70 8.78
C PHE A 74 -3.77 -1.74 7.27
N VAL A 75 -4.00 -2.94 6.73
CA VAL A 75 -4.23 -3.14 5.30
C VAL A 75 -5.54 -2.49 4.84
N ASP A 76 -6.61 -2.57 5.62
CA ASP A 76 -7.90 -1.91 5.31
C ASP A 76 -7.75 -0.39 5.25
N LYS A 77 -7.08 0.23 6.23
CA LYS A 77 -6.82 1.68 6.21
C LYS A 77 -5.99 2.09 4.99
N LEU A 78 -4.93 1.35 4.70
CA LEU A 78 -4.07 1.61 3.56
C LEU A 78 -4.85 1.46 2.24
N PHE A 79 -5.64 0.38 2.09
CA PHE A 79 -6.50 0.16 0.94
C PHE A 79 -7.48 1.32 0.73
N ASN A 80 -8.17 1.76 1.78
CA ASN A 80 -9.13 2.86 1.70
C ASN A 80 -8.44 4.18 1.31
N ARG A 81 -7.24 4.45 1.83
CA ARG A 81 -6.46 5.63 1.44
C ARG A 81 -6.04 5.60 -0.03
N ILE A 82 -5.63 4.44 -0.55
CA ILE A 82 -5.33 4.23 -1.98
C ILE A 82 -6.60 4.43 -2.82
N ARG A 83 -7.73 3.88 -2.37
CA ARG A 83 -9.03 4.04 -3.04
C ARG A 83 -9.49 5.49 -3.13
N GLU A 84 -9.30 6.26 -2.07
CA GLU A 84 -9.65 7.68 -2.03
C GLU A 84 -8.67 8.58 -2.80
N ASN A 85 -7.58 8.00 -3.33
CA ASN A 85 -6.51 8.74 -4.03
C ASN A 85 -5.95 9.91 -3.19
N ASN A 86 -5.81 9.69 -1.87
CA ASN A 86 -5.39 10.71 -0.92
C ASN A 86 -3.85 10.77 -0.80
N PHE A 87 -3.19 11.15 -1.90
CA PHE A 87 -1.73 11.30 -2.00
C PHE A 87 -1.35 12.57 -2.76
N LYS A 88 -0.33 13.29 -2.28
CA LYS A 88 0.14 14.53 -2.91
C LYS A 88 0.92 14.26 -4.20
N THR A 89 1.52 13.08 -4.34
CA THR A 89 2.36 12.71 -5.49
C THR A 89 2.07 11.29 -5.98
N ARG A 90 2.30 11.07 -7.28
CA ARG A 90 2.16 9.80 -8.01
C ARG A 90 3.36 9.56 -8.95
N GLN A 91 4.56 9.93 -8.49
CA GLN A 91 5.78 9.98 -9.29
C GLN A 91 6.66 8.73 -9.12
N ILE A 92 6.42 7.93 -8.07
CA ILE A 92 7.13 6.68 -7.86
C ILE A 92 6.40 5.58 -8.61
N SER A 93 7.13 4.92 -9.50
CA SER A 93 6.62 3.75 -10.21
C SER A 93 6.77 2.52 -9.35
N PHE A 94 5.75 1.67 -9.38
CA PHE A 94 5.78 0.35 -8.75
C PHE A 94 5.00 -0.62 -9.65
N ASP A 95 5.59 -1.78 -9.94
CA ASP A 95 4.92 -2.86 -10.68
C ASP A 95 4.66 -4.03 -9.72
N PRO A 96 3.41 -4.27 -9.33
CA PRO A 96 3.06 -5.44 -8.54
C PRO A 96 3.42 -6.71 -9.31
N ASP A 97 4.19 -7.61 -8.70
CA ASP A 97 4.53 -8.93 -9.28
C ASP A 97 3.33 -9.91 -9.20
N LEU A 98 2.17 -9.47 -9.67
CA LEU A 98 0.95 -10.26 -9.74
C LEU A 98 0.88 -11.01 -11.07
N THR A 99 0.74 -12.33 -10.97
CA THR A 99 0.51 -13.19 -12.13
C THR A 99 -0.84 -12.90 -12.80
N LYS A 100 -0.96 -13.28 -14.08
CA LYS A 100 -2.24 -13.19 -14.81
C LYS A 100 -3.39 -13.91 -14.09
N VAL A 101 -3.09 -15.03 -13.42
CA VAL A 101 -4.08 -15.81 -12.67
C VAL A 101 -4.53 -15.05 -11.42
N GLN A 102 -3.61 -14.45 -10.66
CA GLN A 102 -3.94 -13.63 -9.49
C GLN A 102 -4.79 -12.42 -9.90
N LYS A 103 -4.38 -11.67 -10.93
CA LYS A 103 -5.16 -10.54 -11.46
C LYS A 103 -6.57 -10.97 -11.88
N TYR A 104 -6.71 -12.12 -12.53
CA TYR A 104 -8.01 -12.64 -12.92
C TYR A 104 -8.90 -13.02 -11.72
N LYS A 105 -8.34 -13.63 -10.68
CA LYS A 105 -9.07 -13.94 -9.45
C LYS A 105 -9.58 -12.67 -8.77
N ILE A 106 -8.71 -11.67 -8.62
CA ILE A 106 -9.08 -10.40 -7.99
C ILE A 106 -10.17 -9.68 -8.79
N LYS A 107 -10.06 -9.63 -10.13
CA LYS A 107 -11.08 -8.99 -11.00
C LYS A 107 -12.47 -9.63 -10.91
N LYS A 108 -12.58 -10.86 -10.41
CA LYS A 108 -13.88 -11.50 -10.12
C LYS A 108 -14.48 -11.04 -8.81
N MET A 109 -13.67 -10.50 -7.90
CA MET A 109 -14.16 -9.91 -6.66
C MET A 109 -14.90 -8.62 -7.01
N LYS A 110 -16.07 -8.41 -6.42
CA LYS A 110 -16.90 -7.21 -6.65
C LYS A 110 -16.44 -6.05 -5.77
N LEU A 111 -15.13 -5.91 -5.57
CA LEU A 111 -14.55 -4.81 -4.82
C LEU A 111 -14.33 -3.63 -5.76
N ASP A 112 -14.78 -2.45 -5.34
CA ASP A 112 -14.43 -1.19 -6.00
C ASP A 112 -12.96 -0.88 -5.68
N MET A 113 -12.08 -1.27 -6.59
CA MET A 113 -10.63 -1.30 -6.40
C MET A 113 -9.92 -0.39 -7.41
N PRO A 114 -8.93 0.40 -6.97
CA PRO A 114 -8.01 1.11 -7.85
C PRO A 114 -7.28 0.14 -8.77
N ILE A 115 -7.33 0.37 -10.09
CA ILE A 115 -6.65 -0.47 -11.07
C ILE A 115 -5.13 -0.50 -10.86
N GLU A 116 -4.58 0.55 -10.26
CA GLU A 116 -3.18 0.71 -9.90
C GLU A 116 -2.70 -0.34 -8.89
N ILE A 117 -3.60 -0.87 -8.03
CA ILE A 117 -3.26 -1.98 -7.14
C ILE A 117 -2.95 -3.25 -7.96
N LEU A 118 -3.57 -3.41 -9.13
CA LEU A 118 -3.37 -4.57 -10.00
C LEU A 118 -2.24 -4.37 -11.01
N ASP A 119 -2.24 -3.23 -11.67
CA ASP A 119 -1.41 -2.99 -12.85
C ASP A 119 -0.21 -2.08 -12.57
N GLY A 120 -0.11 -1.58 -11.33
CA GLY A 120 0.96 -0.72 -10.87
C GLY A 120 0.81 0.73 -11.31
N ILE A 121 1.80 1.53 -10.96
CA ILE A 121 2.00 2.89 -11.46
C ILE A 121 3.24 2.88 -12.34
N ARG A 122 3.11 3.32 -13.59
CA ARG A 122 4.21 3.48 -14.54
C ARG A 122 4.46 4.96 -14.81
N LYS A 123 5.73 5.37 -14.91
CA LYS A 123 6.07 6.74 -15.34
C LYS A 123 5.59 6.92 -16.79
N GLY A 124 4.58 7.75 -17.02
CA GLY A 124 4.13 8.09 -18.37
C GLY A 124 2.64 8.40 -18.56
N GLU A 125 1.80 8.28 -17.53
CA GLU A 125 0.37 8.65 -17.63
C GLU A 125 0.12 9.97 -16.90
N SER A 126 0.32 11.07 -17.63
CA SER A 126 -0.07 12.44 -17.28
C SER A 126 -0.96 13.00 -18.37
#